data_AF-A0A965P8G2-F1
#
_entry.id   AF-A0A965P8G2-F1
#
_cell.length_a   1.000
_cell.length_b   1.000
_cell.length_c   1.000
_cell.angle_alpha   90.00
_cell.angle_beta   90.00
_cell.angle_gamma   90.00
#
_symmetry.space_group_name_H-M   'P 1'
#
loop_
_entity.id
_entity.type
_entity.pdbx_description
1 polymer ?
#
loop_
_entity_poly.entity_id
_entity_poly.type
_entity_poly.pdbx_seq_one_letter_code
_entity_poly.pdbx_strand_id
1 'polypeptide(L)'
;MSEPAGDPLHLTIRAGLPDDMRVLLADYPRERWGEPTLAEMARFWLGVHDNFRRHHAHMVAIADHWRSGHSDLRGLHGRLIPSVDQFLQHLDMHHRIESGQYFPIFRRVEPRIAHGVDLLDRDHDAVHADLEALLQAAIAFHQDIQTDAASAGDNASRLAEVLDAMGPRVLRHLHDEEEIVIPLIATRADEIG
;
A
#
# COMPACT_ATOMS: atom_id res chain seq x y z
N MET A 1 10.81 19.27 4.85
CA MET A 1 9.59 20.10 4.75
C MET A 1 8.69 19.68 5.90
N SER A 2 8.32 20.61 6.78
CA SER A 2 7.41 20.30 7.89
C SER A 2 6.03 19.92 7.33
N GLU A 3 5.48 18.78 7.75
CA GLU A 3 4.09 18.41 7.47
C GLU A 3 3.15 19.54 7.92
N PRO A 4 2.08 19.86 7.17
CA PRO A 4 1.06 20.75 7.66
C PRO A 4 0.29 20.01 8.74
N ALA A 5 0.68 20.22 10.00
CA ALA A 5 -0.09 19.82 11.15
C ALA A 5 -1.48 20.48 11.05
N GLY A 6 -2.47 19.76 10.51
CA GLY A 6 -3.84 20.23 10.37
C GLY A 6 -4.62 19.81 9.13
N ASP A 7 -4.04 19.12 8.14
CA ASP A 7 -4.83 18.58 7.02
C ASP A 7 -5.58 17.30 7.43
N PRO A 8 -6.92 17.32 7.60
CA PRO A 8 -7.69 16.15 8.01
C PRO A 8 -7.69 15.02 6.97
N LEU A 9 -7.26 15.29 5.73
CA LEU A 9 -7.13 14.31 4.66
C LEU A 9 -5.73 13.69 4.59
N HIS A 10 -4.80 14.08 5.45
CA HIS A 10 -3.47 13.49 5.46
C HIS A 10 -3.52 11.99 5.79
N LEU A 11 -2.81 11.17 5.01
CA LEU A 11 -2.86 9.70 5.09
C LEU A 11 -2.59 9.16 6.50
N THR A 12 -1.72 9.83 7.26
CA THR A 12 -1.32 9.42 8.61
C THR A 12 -2.46 9.51 9.63
N ILE A 13 -3.48 10.35 9.40
CA ILE A 13 -4.54 10.60 10.38
C ILE A 13 -5.96 10.38 9.85
N ARG A 14 -6.17 10.36 8.53
CA ARG A 14 -7.53 10.26 7.98
C ARG A 14 -8.15 8.88 8.24
N ALA A 15 -9.40 8.88 8.65
CA ALA A 15 -10.17 7.64 8.87
C ALA A 15 -10.84 7.14 7.58
N GLY A 16 -11.09 8.02 6.61
CA GLY A 16 -11.65 7.69 5.30
C GLY A 16 -11.98 8.91 4.46
N LEU A 17 -12.60 8.66 3.30
CA LEU A 17 -12.92 9.71 2.33
C LEU A 17 -14.22 10.45 2.66
N PRO A 18 -14.25 11.78 2.45
CA PRO A 18 -15.50 12.53 2.43
C PRO A 18 -16.38 12.09 1.24
N ASP A 19 -17.69 12.32 1.34
CA ASP A 19 -18.69 11.82 0.36
C ASP A 19 -18.40 12.28 -1.07
N ASP A 20 -17.87 13.49 -1.25
CA ASP A 20 -17.54 14.06 -2.56
C ASP A 20 -16.40 13.32 -3.27
N MET A 21 -15.47 12.72 -2.52
CA MET A 21 -14.37 11.92 -3.09
C MET A 21 -14.79 10.48 -3.41
N ARG A 22 -15.85 9.97 -2.78
CA ARG A 22 -16.40 8.62 -3.04
C ARG A 22 -17.74 8.65 -3.77
N VAL A 23 -17.95 9.70 -4.58
CA VAL A 23 -19.21 10.00 -5.27
C VAL A 23 -19.76 8.84 -6.11
N LEU A 24 -18.87 8.04 -6.72
CA LEU A 24 -19.27 6.94 -7.59
C LEU A 24 -19.76 5.69 -6.84
N LEU A 25 -19.53 5.59 -5.52
CA LEU A 25 -20.09 4.50 -4.72
C LEU A 25 -21.62 4.55 -4.66
N ALA A 26 -22.23 5.72 -4.84
CA ALA A 26 -23.68 5.83 -4.94
C ALA A 26 -24.23 5.12 -6.19
N ASP A 27 -23.46 5.12 -7.28
CA ASP A 27 -23.82 4.50 -8.55
C ASP A 27 -23.43 3.01 -8.60
N TYR A 28 -22.26 2.66 -8.04
CA TYR A 28 -21.74 1.29 -8.01
C TYR A 28 -21.13 0.95 -6.63
N PRO A 29 -21.97 0.51 -5.68
CA PRO A 29 -21.53 0.31 -4.29
C PRO A 29 -20.72 -0.99 -4.09
N ARG A 30 -19.98 -1.07 -2.97
CA ARG A 30 -19.01 -2.15 -2.68
C ARG A 30 -19.63 -3.55 -2.67
N GLU A 31 -20.90 -3.67 -2.30
CA GLU A 31 -21.63 -4.94 -2.24
C GLU A 31 -21.66 -5.64 -3.60
N ARG A 32 -21.53 -4.88 -4.69
CA ARG A 32 -21.56 -5.40 -6.07
C ARG A 32 -20.23 -5.94 -6.54
N TRP A 33 -19.13 -5.67 -5.83
CA TRP A 33 -17.78 -6.00 -6.31
C TRP A 33 -17.49 -7.51 -6.31
N GLY A 34 -18.32 -8.31 -5.63
CA GLY A 34 -18.29 -9.77 -5.70
C GLY A 34 -19.14 -10.36 -6.83
N GLU A 35 -19.88 -9.54 -7.58
CA GLU A 35 -20.76 -10.03 -8.65
C GLU A 35 -19.96 -10.58 -9.83
N PRO A 36 -20.41 -11.69 -10.48
CA PRO A 36 -19.77 -12.21 -11.69
C PRO A 36 -19.67 -11.18 -12.84
N THR A 37 -20.57 -10.19 -12.84
CA THR A 37 -20.65 -9.12 -13.83
C THR A 37 -19.64 -7.99 -13.64
N LEU A 38 -18.80 -8.03 -12.60
CA LEU A 38 -17.74 -7.04 -12.42
C LEU A 38 -16.84 -6.98 -13.67
N ALA A 39 -16.34 -5.81 -14.05
CA ALA A 39 -15.39 -5.71 -15.15
C ALA A 39 -14.10 -6.49 -14.84
N GLU A 40 -13.49 -7.12 -15.86
CA GLU A 40 -12.26 -7.88 -15.66
C GLU A 40 -11.12 -7.02 -15.13
N MET A 41 -10.99 -5.78 -15.63
CA MET A 41 -10.00 -4.82 -15.16
C MET A 41 -10.22 -4.46 -13.67
N ALA A 42 -11.47 -4.31 -13.23
CA ALA A 42 -11.77 -4.03 -11.81
C ALA A 42 -11.41 -5.23 -10.91
N ARG A 43 -11.70 -6.46 -11.36
CA ARG A 43 -11.27 -7.67 -10.65
C ARG A 43 -9.74 -7.76 -10.55
N PHE A 44 -9.04 -7.42 -11.63
CA PHE A 44 -7.58 -7.43 -11.65
C PHE A 44 -7.01 -6.45 -10.62
N TRP A 45 -7.49 -5.21 -10.61
CA TRP A 45 -7.09 -4.19 -9.63
C TRP A 45 -7.34 -4.64 -8.19
N LEU A 46 -8.55 -5.12 -7.88
CA LEU A 46 -8.86 -5.67 -6.55
C LEU A 46 -7.92 -6.83 -6.17
N GLY A 47 -7.58 -7.71 -7.12
CA GLY A 47 -6.65 -8.81 -6.91
C GLY A 47 -5.23 -8.34 -6.59
N VAL A 48 -4.75 -7.29 -7.26
CA VAL A 48 -3.45 -6.65 -6.96
C VAL A 48 -3.47 -6.06 -5.55
N HIS A 49 -4.52 -5.31 -5.19
CA HIS A 49 -4.61 -4.66 -3.87
C HIS A 49 -4.69 -5.70 -2.75
N ASP A 50 -5.52 -6.73 -2.93
CA ASP A 50 -5.63 -7.85 -1.99
C ASP A 50 -4.31 -8.64 -1.86
N ASN A 51 -3.51 -8.73 -2.94
CA ASN A 51 -2.16 -9.28 -2.85
C ASN A 51 -1.25 -8.44 -1.94
N PHE A 52 -1.28 -7.10 -2.02
CA PHE A 52 -0.51 -6.26 -1.09
C PHE A 52 -0.94 -6.46 0.36
N ARG A 53 -2.24 -6.57 0.62
CA ARG A 53 -2.76 -6.85 1.98
C ARG A 53 -2.22 -8.17 2.53
N ARG A 54 -2.29 -9.24 1.73
CA ARG A 54 -1.75 -10.56 2.13
C ARG A 54 -0.24 -10.55 2.28
N HIS A 55 0.49 -9.86 1.41
CA HIS A 55 1.95 -9.80 1.45
C HIS A 55 2.43 -9.05 2.69
N HIS A 56 1.79 -7.93 3.04
CA HIS A 56 2.06 -7.22 4.30
C HIS A 56 1.79 -8.11 5.51
N ALA A 57 0.61 -8.74 5.57
CA ALA A 57 0.27 -9.67 6.65
C ALA A 57 1.25 -10.85 6.77
N HIS A 58 1.78 -11.33 5.64
CA HIS A 58 2.81 -12.37 5.61
C HIS A 58 4.13 -11.90 6.25
N MET A 59 4.60 -10.69 5.91
CA MET A 59 5.79 -10.11 6.52
C MET A 59 5.63 -9.92 8.03
N VAL A 60 4.47 -9.42 8.46
CA VAL A 60 4.15 -9.28 9.89
C VAL A 60 4.18 -10.65 10.59
N ALA A 61 3.58 -11.68 10.00
CA ALA A 61 3.61 -13.02 10.55
C ALA A 61 5.04 -13.61 10.66
N ILE A 62 5.95 -13.27 9.74
CA ILE A 62 7.37 -13.64 9.86
C ILE A 62 8.00 -12.96 11.08
N ALA A 63 7.79 -11.65 11.23
CA ALA A 63 8.33 -10.87 12.34
C ALA A 63 7.78 -11.36 13.70
N ASP A 64 6.48 -11.64 13.78
CA ASP A 64 5.84 -12.12 15.01
C ASP A 64 6.29 -13.53 15.40
N HIS A 65 6.54 -14.40 14.42
CA HIS A 65 7.11 -15.71 14.66
C HIS A 65 8.49 -15.62 15.33
N TRP A 66 9.33 -14.68 14.88
CA TRP A 66 10.61 -14.37 15.51
C TRP A 66 10.45 -13.73 16.90
N ARG A 67 9.59 -12.71 17.05
CA ARG A 67 9.30 -12.04 18.35
C ARG A 67 8.81 -13.03 19.40
N SER A 68 8.08 -14.06 18.97
CA SER A 68 7.57 -15.13 19.83
C SER A 68 8.61 -16.21 20.17
N GLY A 69 9.86 -16.05 19.75
CA GLY A 69 10.97 -16.97 20.05
C GLY A 69 10.99 -18.25 19.22
N HIS A 70 10.19 -18.34 18.16
CA HIS A 70 10.12 -19.54 17.31
C HIS A 70 11.12 -19.53 16.15
N SER A 71 11.89 -18.45 15.97
CA SER A 71 12.95 -18.33 14.98
C SER A 71 14.12 -17.52 15.55
N ASP A 72 15.34 -17.79 15.08
CA ASP A 72 16.51 -16.99 15.38
C ASP A 72 16.68 -15.84 14.36
N LEU A 73 17.71 -15.00 14.54
CA LEU A 73 17.96 -13.86 13.66
C LEU A 73 18.27 -14.26 12.22
N ARG A 74 18.94 -15.39 12.00
CA ARG A 74 19.25 -15.90 10.66
C ARG A 74 17.99 -16.43 9.96
N GLY A 75 17.11 -17.11 10.69
CA GLY A 75 15.81 -17.54 10.21
C GLY A 75 14.87 -16.38 9.88
N LEU A 76 14.86 -15.33 10.72
CA LEU A 76 14.15 -14.09 10.42
C LEU A 76 14.69 -13.46 9.13
N HIS A 77 16.00 -13.25 9.05
CA HIS A 77 16.67 -12.65 7.89
C HIS A 77 16.35 -13.38 6.58
N GLY A 78 16.52 -14.70 6.55
CA GLY A 78 16.31 -15.52 5.36
C GLY A 78 14.86 -15.53 4.85
N ARG A 79 13.89 -15.13 5.68
CA ARG A 79 12.48 -15.05 5.29
C ARG A 79 12.00 -13.62 5.06
N LEU A 80 12.35 -12.69 5.95
CA LEU A 80 11.82 -11.33 5.93
C LEU A 80 12.51 -10.47 4.85
N ILE A 81 13.83 -10.57 4.68
CA ILE A 81 14.55 -9.71 3.71
C ILE A 81 14.07 -9.93 2.27
N PRO A 82 13.96 -11.18 1.75
CA PRO A 82 13.43 -11.39 0.41
C PRO A 82 11.97 -10.95 0.26
N SER A 83 11.16 -11.09 1.32
CA SER A 83 9.76 -10.69 1.31
C SER A 83 9.60 -9.16 1.26
N VAL A 84 10.44 -8.42 1.99
CA VAL A 84 10.52 -6.96 1.93
C VAL A 84 10.94 -6.48 0.55
N ASP A 85 12.00 -7.06 -0.03
CA ASP A 85 12.47 -6.69 -1.38
C ASP A 85 11.38 -6.86 -2.45
N GLN A 86 10.68 -8.01 -2.43
CA GLN A 86 9.56 -8.26 -3.33
C GLN A 86 8.41 -7.27 -3.14
N PHE A 87 8.07 -6.94 -1.89
CA PHE A 87 7.01 -5.98 -1.59
C PHE A 87 7.34 -4.58 -2.11
N LEU A 88 8.57 -4.12 -1.85
CA LEU A 88 9.07 -2.81 -2.30
C LEU A 88 9.01 -2.69 -3.82
N GLN A 89 9.55 -3.67 -4.55
CA GLN A 89 9.58 -3.65 -6.02
C GLN A 89 8.17 -3.65 -6.61
N HIS A 90 7.26 -4.46 -6.06
CA HIS A 90 5.91 -4.57 -6.58
C HIS A 90 5.10 -3.30 -6.33
N LEU A 91 5.20 -2.72 -5.12
CA LEU A 91 4.42 -1.52 -4.77
C LEU A 91 4.95 -0.26 -5.49
N ASP A 92 6.26 -0.09 -5.64
CA ASP A 92 6.84 1.00 -6.45
C ASP A 92 6.40 0.91 -7.92
N MET A 93 6.41 -0.29 -8.51
CA MET A 93 5.95 -0.47 -9.89
C MET A 93 4.47 -0.16 -10.05
N HIS A 94 3.64 -0.60 -9.10
CA HIS A 94 2.20 -0.34 -9.08
C HIS A 94 1.90 1.16 -9.08
N HIS A 95 2.44 1.91 -8.12
CA HIS A 95 2.23 3.36 -8.04
C HIS A 95 2.74 4.11 -9.27
N ARG A 96 3.89 3.70 -9.85
CA ARG A 96 4.40 4.31 -11.09
C ARG A 96 3.45 4.16 -12.26
N ILE A 97 2.83 2.98 -12.39
CA ILE A 97 1.84 2.71 -13.44
C ILE A 97 0.57 3.55 -13.19
N GLU A 98 0.13 3.66 -11.94
CA GLU A 98 -1.05 4.45 -11.58
C GLU A 98 -0.87 5.93 -11.83
N SER A 99 0.10 6.57 -11.17
CA SER A 99 0.40 8.00 -11.34
C SER A 99 0.76 8.34 -12.79
N GLY A 100 1.54 7.47 -13.44
CA GLY A 100 2.07 7.74 -14.77
C GLY A 100 1.07 7.51 -15.90
N GLN A 101 0.13 6.58 -15.75
CA GLN A 101 -0.73 6.12 -16.86
C GLN A 101 -2.21 6.19 -16.51
N TYR A 102 -2.65 5.53 -15.42
CA TYR A 102 -4.08 5.39 -15.14
C TYR A 102 -4.72 6.65 -14.55
N PHE A 103 -4.10 7.32 -13.58
CA PHE A 103 -4.65 8.52 -12.96
C PHE A 103 -4.93 9.64 -13.98
N PRO A 104 -4.04 9.94 -14.96
CA PRO A 104 -4.37 10.86 -16.05
C PRO A 104 -5.60 10.44 -16.87
N ILE A 105 -5.77 9.14 -17.14
CA ILE A 105 -6.92 8.60 -17.87
C ILE A 105 -8.19 8.74 -17.03
N PHE A 106 -8.14 8.38 -15.75
CA PHE A 106 -9.28 8.45 -14.83
C PHE A 106 -9.82 9.86 -14.68
N ARG A 107 -8.95 10.86 -14.50
CA ARG A 107 -9.34 12.28 -14.45
C ARG A 107 -10.03 12.73 -15.75
N ARG A 108 -9.63 12.18 -16.90
CA ARG A 108 -10.22 12.50 -18.21
C ARG A 108 -11.58 11.83 -18.41
N VAL A 109 -11.70 10.55 -18.07
CA VAL A 109 -12.93 9.76 -18.25
C VAL A 109 -14.02 10.20 -17.28
N GLU A 110 -13.65 10.49 -16.02
CA GLU A 110 -14.59 10.90 -14.99
C GLU A 110 -14.04 12.09 -14.17
N PRO A 111 -14.26 13.34 -14.63
CA PRO A 111 -13.75 14.51 -13.95
C PRO A 111 -14.25 14.69 -12.51
N ARG A 112 -15.38 14.08 -12.13
CA ARG A 112 -15.93 14.19 -10.76
C ARG A 112 -15.00 13.58 -9.70
N ILE A 113 -14.17 12.60 -10.06
CA ILE A 113 -13.24 11.95 -9.12
C ILE A 113 -11.87 12.61 -9.07
N ALA A 114 -11.61 13.67 -9.85
CA ALA A 114 -10.28 14.26 -9.97
C ALA A 114 -9.68 14.66 -8.61
N HIS A 115 -10.50 15.20 -7.70
CA HIS A 115 -10.04 15.58 -6.37
C HIS A 115 -9.59 14.36 -5.53
N GLY A 116 -10.30 13.24 -5.63
CA GLY A 116 -9.92 11.98 -4.99
C GLY A 116 -8.63 11.42 -5.59
N VAL A 117 -8.50 11.44 -6.92
CA VAL A 117 -7.27 10.99 -7.59
C VAL A 117 -6.06 11.85 -7.21
N ASP A 118 -6.23 13.17 -7.07
CA ASP A 118 -5.15 14.07 -6.61
C ASP A 118 -4.81 13.87 -5.12
N LEU A 119 -5.71 13.29 -4.33
CA LEU A 119 -5.40 12.81 -2.98
C LEU A 119 -4.53 11.56 -3.04
N LEU A 120 -4.92 10.55 -3.84
CA LEU A 120 -4.16 9.31 -4.00
C LEU A 120 -2.74 9.56 -4.52
N ASP A 121 -2.59 10.43 -5.51
CA ASP A 121 -1.28 10.78 -6.09
C ASP A 121 -0.35 11.43 -5.03
N ARG A 122 -0.92 12.21 -4.10
CA ARG A 122 -0.18 12.78 -2.96
C ARG A 122 0.13 11.72 -1.90
N ASP A 123 -0.77 10.76 -1.70
CA ASP A 123 -0.53 9.67 -0.76
C ASP A 123 0.62 8.77 -1.21
N HIS A 124 0.87 8.65 -2.52
CA HIS A 124 2.03 7.94 -3.03
C HIS A 124 3.35 8.51 -2.48
N ASP A 125 3.46 9.83 -2.28
CA ASP A 125 4.65 10.42 -1.66
C ASP A 125 4.82 9.95 -0.20
N ALA A 126 3.73 9.92 0.56
CA ALA A 126 3.75 9.46 1.95
C ALA A 126 4.06 7.95 2.04
N VAL A 127 3.47 7.14 1.16
CA VAL A 127 3.77 5.71 1.10
C VAL A 127 5.21 5.47 0.66
N HIS A 128 5.74 6.20 -0.32
CA HIS A 128 7.14 6.08 -0.72
C HIS A 128 8.11 6.43 0.41
N ALA A 129 7.80 7.42 1.25
CA ALA A 129 8.59 7.70 2.44
C ALA A 129 8.61 6.51 3.42
N ASP A 130 7.49 5.80 3.55
CA ASP A 130 7.43 4.57 4.35
C ASP A 130 8.23 3.42 3.74
N LEU A 131 8.16 3.25 2.41
CA LEU A 131 8.93 2.25 1.68
C LEU A 131 10.43 2.50 1.81
N GLU A 132 10.85 3.77 1.77
CA GLU A 132 12.24 4.15 2.00
C GLU A 132 12.67 3.83 3.43
N ALA A 133 11.87 4.16 4.43
CA ALA A 133 12.17 3.80 5.82
C ALA A 133 12.28 2.28 6.02
N LEU A 134 11.40 1.50 5.38
CA LEU A 134 11.42 0.04 5.42
C LEU A 134 12.70 -0.51 4.77
N LEU A 135 13.08 0.02 3.60
CA LEU A 135 14.30 -0.35 2.89
C LEU A 135 15.55 -0.06 3.73
N GLN A 136 15.65 1.11 4.35
CA GLN A 136 16.81 1.47 5.19
C GLN A 136 16.93 0.54 6.41
N ALA A 137 15.83 0.21 7.07
CA ALA A 137 15.84 -0.73 8.18
C ALA A 137 16.22 -2.16 7.73
N ALA A 138 15.75 -2.58 6.55
CA ALA A 138 16.09 -3.87 5.97
C ALA A 138 17.58 -3.97 5.60
N ILE A 139 18.16 -2.91 5.03
CA ILE A 139 19.59 -2.83 4.72
C ILE A 139 20.42 -2.92 6.01
N ALA A 140 20.06 -2.15 7.05
CA ALA A 140 20.77 -2.17 8.32
C ALA A 140 20.76 -3.57 8.96
N PHE A 141 19.58 -4.20 9.04
CA PHE A 141 19.47 -5.56 9.56
C PHE A 141 20.26 -6.57 8.71
N HIS A 142 20.18 -6.47 7.39
CA HIS A 142 20.93 -7.34 6.49
C HIS A 142 22.45 -7.23 6.72
N GLN A 143 22.99 -6.02 6.82
CA GLN A 143 24.42 -5.77 7.04
C GLN A 143 24.92 -6.35 8.37
N ASP A 144 24.12 -6.21 9.44
CA ASP A 144 24.47 -6.75 10.74
C ASP A 144 24.50 -8.29 10.74
N ILE A 145 23.58 -8.93 10.01
CA ILE A 145 23.61 -10.39 9.81
C ILE A 145 24.86 -10.84 9.05
N GLN A 146 25.28 -10.08 8.03
CA GLN A 146 26.48 -10.45 7.25
C GLN A 146 27.79 -10.31 8.05
N THR A 147 27.79 -9.45 9.08
CA THR A 147 28.99 -9.14 9.88
C THR A 147 28.95 -9.74 11.29
N ASP A 148 27.91 -10.52 11.61
CA ASP A 148 27.63 -11.04 12.95
C ASP A 148 27.71 -9.93 14.03
N ALA A 149 27.18 -8.74 13.71
CA ALA A 149 27.23 -7.58 14.58
C ALA A 149 26.33 -7.76 15.81
N ALA A 150 26.78 -7.27 16.98
CA ALA A 150 26.02 -7.34 18.22
C ALA A 150 24.68 -6.57 18.14
N SER A 151 24.56 -5.60 17.24
CA SER A 151 23.35 -4.80 16.99
C SER A 151 22.29 -5.49 16.13
N ALA A 152 22.54 -6.71 15.63
CA ALA A 152 21.63 -7.41 14.73
C ALA A 152 20.21 -7.59 15.32
N GLY A 153 20.12 -7.81 16.63
CA GLY A 153 18.83 -7.92 17.33
C GLY A 153 18.07 -6.59 17.34
N ASP A 154 18.74 -5.48 17.62
CA ASP A 154 18.13 -4.15 17.66
C ASP A 154 17.64 -3.72 16.27
N ASN A 155 18.44 -3.98 15.22
CA ASN A 155 18.06 -3.69 13.85
C ASN A 155 16.93 -4.60 13.35
N ALA A 156 16.86 -5.86 13.81
CA ALA A 156 15.71 -6.73 13.55
C ALA A 156 14.42 -6.16 14.18
N SER A 157 14.47 -5.73 15.45
CA SER A 157 13.35 -5.08 16.12
C SER A 157 12.92 -3.81 15.39
N ARG A 158 13.88 -2.96 14.99
CA ARG A 158 13.64 -1.72 14.24
C ARG A 158 12.93 -1.98 12.91
N LEU A 159 13.39 -2.98 12.14
CA LEU A 159 12.75 -3.36 10.88
C LEU A 159 11.29 -3.78 11.11
N ALA A 160 11.05 -4.61 12.13
CA ALA A 160 9.72 -5.08 12.46
C ALA A 160 8.79 -3.92 12.91
N GLU A 161 9.29 -2.95 13.68
CA GLU A 161 8.54 -1.74 14.06
C GLU A 161 8.17 -0.86 12.85
N VAL A 162 9.09 -0.67 11.91
CA VAL A 162 8.82 0.11 10.69
C VAL A 162 7.76 -0.59 9.83
N LEU A 163 7.86 -1.92 9.69
CA LEU A 163 6.87 -2.73 8.99
C LEU A 163 5.46 -2.60 9.60
N ASP A 164 5.36 -2.64 10.93
CA ASP A 164 4.09 -2.49 11.65
C ASP A 164 3.53 -1.06 11.49
N ALA A 165 4.39 -0.05 11.55
CA ALA A 165 3.99 1.35 11.44
C ALA A 165 3.52 1.74 10.03
N MET A 166 4.10 1.15 8.98
CA MET A 166 3.73 1.39 7.58
C MET A 166 2.36 0.79 7.23
N GLY A 167 2.07 -0.41 7.72
CA GLY A 167 0.89 -1.21 7.33
C GLY A 167 -0.42 -0.43 7.29
N PRO A 168 -0.85 0.22 8.38
CA PRO A 168 -2.11 0.97 8.42
C PRO A 168 -2.25 2.03 7.32
N ARG A 169 -1.15 2.72 6.96
CA ARG A 169 -1.17 3.76 5.92
C ARG A 169 -1.33 3.17 4.53
N VAL A 170 -0.55 2.14 4.19
CA VAL A 170 -0.69 1.43 2.91
C VAL A 170 -2.11 0.86 2.78
N LEU A 171 -2.65 0.24 3.84
CA LEU A 171 -3.99 -0.34 3.80
C LEU A 171 -5.10 0.71 3.67
N ARG A 172 -4.97 1.88 4.32
CA ARG A 172 -5.89 3.01 4.17
C ARG A 172 -5.85 3.55 2.75
N HIS A 173 -4.66 3.77 2.20
CA HIS A 173 -4.47 4.23 0.83
C HIS A 173 -5.12 3.29 -0.19
N LEU A 174 -4.84 1.98 -0.14
CA LEU A 174 -5.47 0.99 -1.03
C LEU A 174 -7.00 0.97 -0.89
N HIS A 175 -7.52 1.20 0.32
CA HIS A 175 -8.95 1.25 0.55
C HIS A 175 -9.60 2.52 -0.01
N ASP A 176 -8.96 3.68 0.17
CA ASP A 176 -9.40 4.95 -0.45
C ASP A 176 -9.43 4.84 -1.97
N GLU A 177 -8.35 4.30 -2.54
CA GLU A 177 -8.22 4.12 -3.97
C GLU A 177 -9.33 3.26 -4.53
N GLU A 178 -9.56 2.11 -3.90
CA GLU A 178 -10.66 1.23 -4.29
C GLU A 178 -12.00 1.95 -4.34
N GLU A 179 -12.32 2.75 -3.31
CA GLU A 179 -13.58 3.50 -3.23
C GLU A 179 -13.72 4.58 -4.34
N ILE A 180 -12.60 5.07 -4.86
CA ILE A 180 -12.57 6.07 -5.93
C ILE A 180 -12.61 5.40 -7.31
N VAL A 181 -11.73 4.43 -7.56
CA VAL A 181 -11.42 3.95 -8.92
C VAL A 181 -12.20 2.69 -9.30
N ILE A 182 -12.54 1.80 -8.37
CA ILE A 182 -13.24 0.55 -8.73
C ILE A 182 -14.63 0.80 -9.30
N PRO A 183 -15.47 1.70 -8.75
CA PRO A 183 -16.75 2.07 -9.36
C PRO A 183 -16.59 2.60 -10.79
N LEU A 184 -15.55 3.42 -11.02
CA LEU A 184 -15.23 3.93 -12.34
C LEU A 184 -14.88 2.78 -13.30
N ILE A 185 -13.91 1.95 -12.94
CA ILE A 185 -13.43 0.84 -13.76
C ILE A 185 -14.58 -0.14 -14.05
N ALA A 186 -15.43 -0.42 -13.05
CA ALA A 186 -16.56 -1.33 -13.19
C ALA A 186 -17.62 -0.84 -14.18
N THR A 187 -17.77 0.48 -14.34
CA THR A 187 -18.82 1.09 -15.17
C THR A 187 -18.31 1.66 -16.50
N ARG A 188 -17.00 1.88 -16.63
CA ARG A 188 -16.37 2.59 -17.76
C ARG A 188 -15.12 1.87 -18.32
N ALA A 189 -14.99 0.55 -18.12
CA ALA A 189 -13.80 -0.20 -18.54
C ALA A 189 -13.40 0.06 -20.01
N ASP A 190 -14.39 0.11 -20.92
CA ASP A 190 -14.18 0.31 -22.36
C ASP A 190 -13.61 1.71 -22.71
N GLU A 191 -13.74 2.70 -21.81
CA GLU A 191 -13.23 4.06 -22.01
C GLU A 191 -11.82 4.26 -21.42
N ILE A 192 -11.34 3.27 -20.67
CA ILE A 192 -10.03 3.28 -20.00
C ILE A 192 -8.98 2.48 -20.79
N GLY A 193 -9.42 1.40 -21.45
CA GLY A 193 -8.58 0.47 -22.22
C GLY A 193 -8.10 0.98 -23.58
#